data_AF-A0AAD8FFN2-F1
#
_entry.id   AF-A0AAD8FFN2-F1
#
_cell.length_a   1.000
_cell.length_b   1.000
_cell.length_c   1.000
_cell.angle_alpha   90.00
_cell.angle_beta   90.00
_cell.angle_gamma   90.00
#
_symmetry.space_group_name_H-M   'P 1'
#
loop_
_entity.id
_entity.type
_entity.pdbx_description
1 polymer ?
#
loop_
_entity_poly.entity_id
_entity_poly.type
_entity_poly.pdbx_seq_one_letter_code
_entity_poly.pdbx_strand_id
1 'polypeptide(L)'
;MSKAKRKRTLSKISVDEEGNATSPKKAKESVSTISEVEFKFFLRDEEKITEGLQKFVQTSELFSDGYPCTDIVVNYCTSSSNVAELWNLIEPSGCKLKINEVALVFQCLEQILTRIRTDLFKMSSMGETIVQRLLAAHMGQVYNCLRDQNKSKTIKSAVTLLIAMVLLSDKSKKTVLARLNFGHQNFPPLFKRRNRKDPQDVRSCMVLLTLAFLLDSDNAVITVLVQQKTFLQFVIAGLMYDSKEVVVDTLATLMDKVVKCPGVSKTDKIKLFSEVTLKQICELFNWKGPTGWTAGKKSKSQEELIEADEEDKQVVASVAFNFLTELCCSHKHGINFYDKTVGTGNRTHNQLLAHFLDWLVKKIDEEHISDLVTSVLCTCPDLIKSTLNCLSPSFSPRWSDKWSKLMDWLAKLYGSIPDKLLTQPDMLYDANAIVSIATVFCLPPPKVAVILQQSVKHEDIRVRHKVFQVIMAVAMKASNIKTELSQRLCADKTNKLRESVLDLFTANVFMVSAFLI
;
A
#
# COMPACT_ATOMS: atom_id res chain seq x y z
N MET A 1 -8.71 -10.61 15.04
CA MET A 1 -9.66 -10.27 16.14
C MET A 1 -9.23 -8.99 16.85
N SER A 2 -9.78 -7.85 16.43
CA SER A 2 -9.80 -6.59 17.17
C SER A 2 -11.21 -6.02 17.03
N LYS A 3 -11.89 -5.77 18.15
CA LYS A 3 -13.21 -5.14 18.17
C LYS A 3 -13.05 -3.70 17.70
N ALA A 4 -13.23 -3.44 16.41
CA ALA A 4 -13.35 -2.09 15.87
C ALA A 4 -14.67 -1.46 16.35
N LYS A 5 -14.67 -0.92 17.58
CA LYS A 5 -15.70 -0.02 18.07
C LYS A 5 -15.61 1.27 17.25
N ARG A 6 -16.54 1.46 16.31
CA ARG A 6 -16.82 2.75 15.67
C ARG A 6 -17.31 3.69 16.78
N LYS A 7 -16.41 4.47 17.38
CA LYS A 7 -16.77 5.61 18.24
C LYS A 7 -16.78 6.85 17.35
N ARG A 8 -17.95 7.28 16.90
CA ARG A 8 -18.14 8.65 16.38
C ARG A 8 -17.99 9.60 17.57
N THR A 9 -16.96 10.42 17.53
CA THR A 9 -16.65 11.41 18.57
C THR A 9 -17.71 12.51 18.55
N LEU A 10 -18.64 12.47 19.50
CA LEU A 10 -19.41 13.65 19.90
C LEU A 10 -18.45 14.60 20.61
N SER A 11 -18.27 15.79 20.04
CA SER A 11 -17.50 16.89 20.60
C SER A 11 -18.00 17.22 22.01
N LYS A 12 -17.07 17.21 22.98
CA LYS A 12 -17.29 17.67 24.35
C LYS A 12 -17.66 19.15 24.32
N ILE A 13 -18.84 19.48 24.85
CA ILE A 13 -19.16 20.83 25.33
C ILE A 13 -18.58 20.93 26.74
N SER A 14 -17.76 21.95 26.98
CA SER A 14 -17.17 22.30 28.26
C SER A 14 -18.25 22.72 29.26
N VAL A 15 -18.07 22.27 30.50
CA VAL A 15 -18.87 22.65 31.67
C VAL A 15 -18.19 23.85 32.31
N ASP A 16 -18.91 24.96 32.43
CA ASP A 16 -18.67 25.98 33.44
C ASP A 16 -20.03 26.29 34.10
N GLU A 17 -20.04 26.24 35.44
CA GLU A 17 -21.20 26.50 36.29
C GLU A 17 -21.44 28.01 36.49
N GLU A 18 -22.72 28.41 36.45
CA GLU A 18 -23.45 29.24 37.42
C GLU A 18 -24.42 30.23 36.78
N GLY A 19 -25.68 30.17 37.25
CA GLY A 19 -26.56 31.32 37.36
C GLY A 19 -27.28 31.83 36.11
N ASN A 20 -28.53 31.38 35.91
CA ASN A 20 -29.73 32.20 36.04
C ASN A 20 -30.86 31.70 35.12
N ALA A 21 -32.07 31.70 35.65
CA ALA A 21 -33.28 31.17 35.06
C ALA A 21 -33.67 31.93 33.78
N THR A 22 -33.90 31.19 32.69
CA THR A 22 -34.97 31.47 31.72
C THR A 22 -35.12 30.26 30.79
N SER A 23 -36.29 29.65 30.82
CA SER A 23 -36.65 28.58 29.89
C SER A 23 -36.95 29.17 28.51
N PRO A 24 -36.55 28.46 27.44
CA PRO A 24 -37.47 28.28 26.34
C PRO A 24 -37.56 26.80 25.95
N LYS A 25 -38.81 26.31 25.95
CA LYS A 25 -39.22 25.03 25.35
C LYS A 25 -38.73 24.96 23.89
N LYS A 26 -37.76 24.10 23.60
CA LYS A 26 -37.59 23.52 22.26
C LYS A 26 -38.12 22.09 22.28
N ALA A 27 -39.19 21.87 21.53
CA ALA A 27 -39.76 20.55 21.30
C ALA A 27 -38.68 19.61 20.75
N LYS A 28 -38.44 18.49 21.44
CA LYS A 28 -37.75 17.34 20.86
C LYS A 28 -38.66 16.79 19.76
N GLU A 29 -38.31 16.96 18.50
CA GLU A 29 -38.91 16.19 17.40
C GLU A 29 -38.77 14.70 17.75
N SER A 30 -39.90 14.02 17.93
CA SER A 30 -39.93 12.58 18.19
C SER A 30 -39.40 11.88 16.94
N VAL A 31 -38.22 11.26 17.04
CA VAL A 31 -37.65 10.46 15.96
C VAL A 31 -38.61 9.31 15.63
N SER A 32 -39.19 9.30 14.43
CA SER A 32 -40.20 8.31 14.04
C SER A 32 -39.53 6.97 13.69
N THR A 33 -39.59 6.01 14.60
CA THR A 33 -39.18 4.61 14.37
C THR A 33 -40.36 3.78 13.87
N ILE A 34 -40.09 2.64 13.23
CA ILE A 34 -41.13 1.72 12.74
C ILE A 34 -40.89 0.28 13.20
N SER A 35 -41.95 -0.50 13.28
CA SER A 35 -41.94 -1.96 13.47
C SER A 35 -41.75 -2.70 12.14
N GLU A 36 -41.43 -4.00 12.22
CA GLU A 36 -41.34 -4.88 11.06
C GLU A 36 -42.69 -5.07 10.35
N VAL A 37 -43.82 -4.96 11.08
CA VAL A 37 -45.16 -5.06 10.52
C VAL A 37 -45.49 -3.82 9.68
N GLU A 38 -45.23 -2.62 10.23
CA GLU A 38 -45.39 -1.37 9.50
C GLU A 38 -44.47 -1.33 8.28
N PHE A 39 -43.22 -1.78 8.42
CA PHE A 39 -42.30 -1.90 7.30
C PHE A 39 -42.87 -2.74 6.16
N LYS A 40 -43.36 -3.95 6.45
CA LYS A 40 -44.00 -4.81 5.44
C LYS A 40 -45.24 -4.18 4.82
N PHE A 41 -46.01 -3.40 5.57
CA PHE A 41 -47.15 -2.67 5.04
C PHE A 41 -46.71 -1.57 4.05
N PHE A 42 -45.67 -0.80 4.40
CA PHE A 42 -45.09 0.19 3.49
C PHE A 42 -44.59 -0.43 2.18
N LEU A 43 -44.02 -1.64 2.21
CA LEU A 43 -43.51 -2.30 1.00
C LEU A 43 -44.61 -2.81 0.05
N ARG A 44 -45.87 -2.86 0.49
CA ARG A 44 -47.02 -3.24 -0.36
C ARG A 44 -47.64 -2.06 -1.10
N ASP A 45 -47.35 -0.84 -0.66
CA ASP A 45 -47.89 0.40 -1.20
C ASP A 45 -46.82 1.12 -2.03
N GLU A 46 -46.97 1.14 -3.35
CA GLU A 46 -45.97 1.66 -4.28
C GLU A 46 -45.54 3.10 -3.96
N GLU A 47 -46.45 3.94 -3.45
CA GLU A 47 -46.15 5.33 -3.10
C GLU A 47 -45.31 5.45 -1.83
N LYS A 48 -45.33 4.42 -0.97
CA LYS A 48 -44.65 4.44 0.33
C LYS A 48 -43.42 3.53 0.43
N ILE A 49 -43.07 2.81 -0.63
CA ILE A 49 -41.86 1.96 -0.67
C ILE A 49 -40.62 2.75 -0.26
N THR A 50 -40.40 3.92 -0.87
CA THR A 50 -39.24 4.77 -0.57
C THR A 50 -39.21 5.17 0.92
N GLU A 51 -40.36 5.56 1.47
CA GLU A 51 -40.48 5.95 2.88
C GLU A 51 -40.20 4.77 3.83
N GLY A 52 -40.80 3.61 3.55
CA GLY A 52 -40.61 2.41 4.34
C GLY A 52 -39.14 1.96 4.40
N LEU A 53 -38.46 1.93 3.26
CA LEU A 53 -37.04 1.57 3.19
C LEU A 53 -36.15 2.57 3.96
N GLN A 54 -36.42 3.88 3.84
CA GLN A 54 -35.68 4.90 4.58
C GLN A 54 -35.88 4.76 6.10
N LYS A 55 -37.13 4.57 6.54
CA LYS A 55 -37.46 4.38 7.96
C LYS A 55 -36.88 3.09 8.52
N PHE A 56 -36.78 2.02 7.72
CA PHE A 56 -36.09 0.79 8.12
C PHE A 56 -34.62 1.04 8.40
N VAL A 57 -33.91 1.66 7.45
CA VAL A 57 -32.47 1.97 7.60
C VAL A 57 -32.25 2.88 8.81
N GLN A 58 -33.04 3.94 8.95
CA GLN A 58 -32.94 4.86 10.08
C GLN A 58 -33.19 4.16 11.43
N THR A 59 -34.23 3.32 11.52
CA THR A 59 -34.55 2.58 12.75
C THR A 59 -33.43 1.59 13.10
N SER A 60 -32.85 0.91 12.10
CA SER A 60 -31.70 0.00 12.29
C SER A 60 -30.44 0.74 12.78
N GLU A 61 -30.15 1.91 12.21
CA GLU A 61 -29.01 2.74 12.60
C GLU A 61 -29.18 3.25 14.04
N LEU A 62 -30.37 3.77 14.39
CA LEU A 62 -30.68 4.23 15.75
C LEU A 62 -30.51 3.11 16.78
N PHE A 63 -31.03 1.91 16.48
CA PHE A 63 -30.86 0.75 17.34
C PHE A 63 -29.38 0.41 17.54
N SER A 64 -28.61 0.38 16.44
CA SER A 64 -27.17 0.06 16.46
C SER A 64 -26.34 1.10 17.23
N ASP A 65 -26.80 2.35 17.24
CA ASP A 65 -26.22 3.46 18.02
C ASP A 65 -26.66 3.45 19.50
N GLY A 66 -27.47 2.48 19.92
CA GLY A 66 -27.91 2.28 21.30
C GLY A 66 -29.14 3.10 21.70
N TYR A 67 -29.87 3.66 20.73
CA TYR A 67 -31.13 4.35 21.01
C TYR A 67 -32.22 3.34 21.44
N PRO A 68 -33.03 3.64 22.46
CA PRO A 68 -34.07 2.74 22.96
C PRO A 68 -35.24 2.67 21.96
N CYS A 69 -35.11 1.82 20.96
CA CYS A 69 -36.11 1.54 19.94
C CYS A 69 -36.19 0.04 19.63
N THR A 70 -37.21 -0.35 18.85
CA THR A 70 -37.39 -1.73 18.43
C THR A 70 -36.22 -2.20 17.57
N ASP A 71 -35.76 -3.43 17.82
CA ASP A 71 -34.80 -4.10 16.95
C ASP A 71 -35.48 -4.57 15.66
N ILE A 72 -35.64 -3.63 14.74
CA ILE A 72 -36.35 -3.87 13.48
C ILE A 72 -35.69 -4.98 12.65
N VAL A 73 -34.36 -5.13 12.73
CA VAL A 73 -33.62 -6.12 11.94
C VAL A 73 -33.93 -7.53 12.44
N VAL A 74 -33.83 -7.78 13.75
CA VAL A 74 -34.16 -9.09 14.34
C VAL A 74 -35.61 -9.45 14.06
N ASN A 75 -36.53 -8.51 14.30
CA ASN A 75 -37.95 -8.76 14.13
C ASN A 75 -38.31 -9.03 12.67
N TYR A 76 -37.74 -8.26 11.73
CA TYR A 76 -37.95 -8.45 10.30
C TYR A 76 -37.39 -9.80 9.83
N CYS A 77 -36.16 -10.16 10.23
CA CYS A 77 -35.57 -11.45 9.87
C CYS A 77 -36.32 -12.63 10.48
N THR A 78 -36.90 -12.48 11.66
CA THR A 78 -37.69 -13.54 12.31
C THR A 78 -39.05 -13.73 11.63
N SER A 79 -39.69 -12.64 11.22
CA SER A 79 -41.04 -12.68 10.65
C SER A 79 -41.08 -12.82 9.13
N SER A 80 -39.98 -12.56 8.41
CA SER A 80 -39.89 -12.67 6.94
C SER A 80 -39.11 -13.92 6.52
N SER A 81 -39.70 -14.73 5.65
CA SER A 81 -39.03 -15.90 5.07
C SER A 81 -37.93 -15.47 4.11
N ASN A 82 -36.66 -15.48 4.58
CA ASN A 82 -35.49 -15.08 3.80
C ASN A 82 -35.61 -13.70 3.13
N VAL A 83 -36.17 -12.73 3.87
CA VAL A 83 -36.34 -11.33 3.42
C VAL A 83 -37.10 -11.20 2.08
N ALA A 84 -38.12 -12.04 1.90
CA ALA A 84 -38.89 -12.18 0.65
C ALA A 84 -39.41 -10.85 0.10
N GLU A 85 -39.89 -9.95 0.97
CA GLU A 85 -40.44 -8.67 0.53
C GLU A 85 -39.37 -7.79 -0.14
N LEU A 86 -38.12 -7.80 0.33
CA LEU A 86 -37.02 -7.07 -0.32
C LEU A 86 -36.66 -7.65 -1.68
N TRP A 87 -36.76 -8.98 -1.86
CA TRP A 87 -36.49 -9.60 -3.15
C TRP A 87 -37.55 -9.27 -4.18
N ASN A 88 -38.83 -9.34 -3.80
CA ASN A 88 -39.95 -9.04 -4.68
C ASN A 88 -39.85 -7.63 -5.28
N LEU A 89 -39.22 -6.69 -4.56
CA LEU A 89 -38.99 -5.32 -5.03
C LEU A 89 -37.93 -5.21 -6.14
N ILE A 90 -36.91 -6.07 -6.13
CA ILE A 90 -35.78 -5.99 -7.08
C ILE A 90 -35.78 -7.11 -8.12
N GLU A 91 -36.81 -7.97 -8.10
CA GLU A 91 -37.03 -8.97 -9.13
C GLU A 91 -37.48 -8.34 -10.46
N PRO A 92 -37.05 -8.89 -11.61
CA PRO A 92 -37.48 -8.39 -12.92
C PRO A 92 -39.00 -8.42 -13.15
N SER A 93 -39.69 -9.34 -12.48
CA SER A 93 -41.15 -9.50 -12.48
C SER A 93 -41.89 -8.55 -11.52
N GLY A 94 -41.16 -7.82 -10.68
CA GLY A 94 -41.71 -6.88 -9.71
C GLY A 94 -41.96 -5.48 -10.28
N CYS A 95 -42.24 -4.54 -9.38
CA CYS A 95 -42.39 -3.13 -9.72
C CYS A 95 -41.05 -2.54 -10.22
N LYS A 96 -41.06 -1.73 -11.28
CA LYS A 96 -39.83 -1.11 -11.83
C LYS A 96 -39.31 -0.02 -10.88
N LEU A 97 -38.52 -0.42 -9.90
CA LEU A 97 -37.90 0.51 -8.96
C LEU A 97 -36.92 1.48 -9.64
N LYS A 98 -36.92 2.71 -9.14
CA LYS A 98 -35.89 3.70 -9.47
C LYS A 98 -34.57 3.29 -8.84
N ILE A 99 -33.46 3.72 -9.42
CA ILE A 99 -32.12 3.36 -8.94
C ILE A 99 -31.87 3.74 -7.46
N ASN A 100 -32.51 4.80 -6.98
CA ASN A 100 -32.41 5.22 -5.57
C ASN A 100 -33.16 4.26 -4.64
N GLU A 101 -34.25 3.65 -5.08
CA GLU A 101 -35.01 2.66 -4.31
C GLU A 101 -34.26 1.33 -4.28
N VAL A 102 -33.67 0.91 -5.40
CA VAL A 102 -32.75 -0.24 -5.44
C VAL A 102 -31.59 -0.03 -4.46
N ALA A 103 -31.01 1.18 -4.43
CA ALA A 103 -29.97 1.51 -3.47
C ALA A 103 -30.47 1.47 -2.02
N LEU A 104 -31.72 1.83 -1.73
CA LEU A 104 -32.29 1.69 -0.39
C LEU A 104 -32.49 0.22 0.00
N VAL A 105 -32.94 -0.63 -0.93
CA VAL A 105 -33.00 -2.10 -0.71
C VAL A 105 -31.61 -2.64 -0.36
N PHE A 106 -30.57 -2.22 -1.08
CA PHE A 106 -29.19 -2.59 -0.77
C PHE A 106 -28.74 -2.11 0.61
N GLN A 107 -29.19 -0.94 1.08
CA GLN A 107 -28.92 -0.49 2.45
C GLN A 107 -29.63 -1.37 3.48
N CYS A 108 -30.90 -1.74 3.27
CA CYS A 108 -31.58 -2.68 4.16
C CYS A 108 -30.84 -4.04 4.24
N LEU A 109 -30.42 -4.59 3.09
CA LEU A 109 -29.66 -5.84 3.05
C LEU A 109 -28.29 -5.70 3.73
N GLU A 110 -27.60 -4.57 3.55
CA GLU A 110 -26.33 -4.27 4.23
C GLU A 110 -26.51 -4.26 5.75
N GLN A 111 -27.54 -3.58 6.27
CA GLN A 111 -27.86 -3.55 7.70
C GLN A 111 -28.11 -4.96 8.26
N ILE A 112 -28.87 -5.78 7.53
CA ILE A 112 -29.16 -7.17 7.91
C ILE A 112 -27.88 -8.00 7.97
N LEU A 113 -27.05 -7.98 6.91
CA LEU A 113 -25.80 -8.73 6.86
C LEU A 113 -24.82 -8.28 7.95
N THR A 114 -24.75 -6.96 8.19
CA THR A 114 -23.91 -6.39 9.25
C THR A 114 -24.35 -6.90 10.63
N ARG A 115 -25.65 -6.91 10.94
CA ARG A 115 -26.20 -7.46 12.20
C ARG A 115 -25.98 -8.98 12.34
N ILE A 116 -26.19 -9.76 11.28
CA ILE A 116 -25.89 -11.21 11.28
C ILE A 116 -24.45 -11.47 11.67
N ARG A 117 -23.51 -10.69 11.13
CA ARG A 117 -22.09 -10.78 11.46
C ARG A 117 -21.78 -10.35 12.90
N THR A 118 -22.43 -9.31 13.42
CA THR A 118 -22.05 -8.70 14.70
C THR A 118 -22.67 -9.35 15.93
N ASP A 119 -23.96 -9.67 15.87
CA ASP A 119 -24.73 -10.06 17.06
C ASP A 119 -25.85 -11.08 16.76
N LEU A 120 -26.22 -11.31 15.50
CA LEU A 120 -27.25 -12.28 15.09
C LEU A 120 -26.67 -13.55 14.46
N PHE A 121 -25.59 -14.08 15.02
CA PHE A 121 -24.87 -15.25 14.49
C PHE A 121 -25.74 -16.50 14.29
N LYS A 122 -26.82 -16.66 15.05
CA LYS A 122 -27.81 -17.76 14.86
C LYS A 122 -28.51 -17.70 13.49
N MET A 123 -28.53 -16.53 12.84
CA MET A 123 -29.12 -16.29 11.51
C MET A 123 -28.08 -16.37 10.38
N SER A 124 -26.89 -16.93 10.61
CA SER A 124 -25.81 -17.00 9.60
C SER A 124 -26.26 -17.68 8.30
N SER A 125 -27.08 -18.72 8.36
CA SER A 125 -27.61 -19.41 7.16
C SER A 125 -28.46 -18.50 6.27
N MET A 126 -29.22 -17.57 6.87
CA MET A 126 -29.97 -16.55 6.14
C MET A 126 -29.01 -15.59 5.44
N GLY A 127 -27.96 -15.13 6.14
CA GLY A 127 -26.93 -14.27 5.56
C GLY A 127 -26.26 -14.92 4.33
N GLU A 128 -25.89 -16.19 4.43
CA GLU A 128 -25.33 -16.97 3.31
C GLU A 128 -26.30 -17.05 2.13
N THR A 129 -27.59 -17.25 2.41
CA THR A 129 -28.64 -17.31 1.38
C THR A 129 -28.81 -15.97 0.67
N ILE A 130 -28.77 -14.86 1.42
CA ILE A 130 -28.83 -13.49 0.87
C ILE A 130 -27.65 -13.26 -0.08
N VAL A 131 -26.43 -13.58 0.34
CA VAL A 131 -25.21 -13.43 -0.47
C VAL A 131 -25.32 -14.27 -1.75
N GLN A 132 -25.69 -15.54 -1.63
CA GLN A 132 -25.80 -16.44 -2.79
C GLN A 132 -26.83 -15.94 -3.81
N ARG A 133 -27.99 -15.44 -3.36
CA ARG A 133 -29.02 -14.89 -4.23
C ARG A 133 -28.56 -13.61 -4.93
N LEU A 134 -27.91 -12.68 -4.22
CA LEU A 134 -27.32 -11.47 -4.82
C LEU A 134 -26.35 -11.83 -5.94
N LEU A 135 -25.41 -12.74 -5.65
CA LEU A 135 -24.40 -13.16 -6.62
C LEU A 135 -24.97 -13.92 -7.82
N ALA A 136 -26.07 -14.66 -7.63
CA ALA A 136 -26.68 -15.45 -8.69
C ALA A 136 -27.61 -14.64 -9.61
N ALA A 137 -28.39 -13.70 -9.05
CA ALA A 137 -29.52 -13.09 -9.77
C ALA A 137 -29.49 -11.56 -9.85
N HIS A 138 -28.74 -10.86 -8.98
CA HIS A 138 -28.88 -9.40 -8.83
C HIS A 138 -27.58 -8.60 -9.04
N MET A 139 -26.48 -9.23 -9.47
CA MET A 139 -25.23 -8.52 -9.76
C MET A 139 -25.37 -7.45 -10.86
N GLY A 140 -26.30 -7.61 -11.80
CA GLY A 140 -26.62 -6.57 -12.79
C GLY A 140 -27.09 -5.26 -12.14
N GLN A 141 -27.92 -5.35 -11.10
CA GLN A 141 -28.36 -4.18 -10.32
C GLN A 141 -27.23 -3.59 -9.48
N VAL A 142 -26.37 -4.44 -8.90
CA VAL A 142 -25.16 -3.99 -8.19
C VAL A 142 -24.27 -3.17 -9.13
N TYR A 143 -23.93 -3.69 -10.31
CA TYR A 143 -23.13 -2.95 -11.29
C TYR A 143 -23.83 -1.68 -11.80
N ASN A 144 -25.16 -1.70 -11.94
CA ASN A 144 -25.94 -0.52 -12.32
C ASN A 144 -25.81 0.59 -11.26
N CYS A 145 -25.90 0.26 -9.96
CA CYS A 145 -25.67 1.19 -8.86
C CYS A 145 -24.21 1.70 -8.79
N LEU A 146 -23.24 0.89 -9.23
CA LEU A 146 -21.81 1.24 -9.26
C LEU A 146 -21.38 2.13 -10.45
N ARG A 147 -22.28 2.51 -11.37
CA ARG A 147 -21.93 3.43 -12.46
C ARG A 147 -21.43 4.77 -11.92
N ASP A 148 -20.39 5.32 -12.53
CA ASP A 148 -19.71 6.53 -12.06
C ASP A 148 -20.58 7.79 -12.18
N GLN A 149 -21.57 7.79 -13.08
CA GLN A 149 -22.56 8.88 -13.21
C GLN A 149 -23.53 8.96 -12.03
N ASN A 150 -23.66 7.89 -11.23
CA ASN A 150 -24.62 7.87 -10.14
C ASN A 150 -24.21 8.81 -9.00
N LYS A 151 -25.20 9.17 -8.16
CA LYS A 151 -24.95 9.94 -6.94
C LYS A 151 -24.10 9.11 -5.97
N SER A 152 -23.25 9.77 -5.18
CA SER A 152 -22.37 9.10 -4.22
C SER A 152 -23.14 8.19 -3.25
N LYS A 153 -24.34 8.60 -2.78
CA LYS A 153 -25.18 7.75 -1.90
C LYS A 153 -25.53 6.40 -2.54
N THR A 154 -25.90 6.39 -3.81
CA THR A 154 -26.25 5.20 -4.59
C THR A 154 -25.06 4.26 -4.75
N ILE A 155 -23.91 4.81 -5.15
CA ILE A 155 -22.68 4.03 -5.32
C ILE A 155 -22.24 3.44 -3.99
N LYS A 156 -22.22 4.26 -2.93
CA LYS A 156 -21.82 3.81 -1.60
C LYS A 156 -22.69 2.68 -1.10
N SER A 157 -24.00 2.74 -1.28
CA SER A 157 -24.90 1.64 -0.90
C SER A 157 -24.48 0.29 -1.52
N ALA A 158 -24.15 0.27 -2.83
CA ALA A 158 -23.69 -0.94 -3.49
C ALA A 158 -22.32 -1.40 -2.98
N VAL A 159 -21.37 -0.48 -2.75
CA VAL A 159 -20.04 -0.82 -2.22
C VAL A 159 -20.12 -1.32 -0.77
N THR A 160 -20.92 -0.70 0.09
CA THR A 160 -21.10 -1.12 1.49
C THR A 160 -21.83 -2.45 1.59
N LEU A 161 -22.79 -2.72 0.69
CA LEU A 161 -23.37 -4.06 0.57
C LEU A 161 -22.30 -5.10 0.21
N LEU A 162 -21.45 -4.83 -0.78
CA LEU A 162 -20.34 -5.74 -1.13
C LEU A 162 -19.39 -5.95 0.06
N ILE A 163 -19.06 -4.90 0.83
CA ILE A 163 -18.26 -5.01 2.05
C ILE A 163 -18.95 -5.94 3.06
N ALA A 164 -20.24 -5.75 3.33
CA ALA A 164 -20.99 -6.57 4.27
C ALA A 164 -21.06 -8.04 3.83
N MET A 165 -21.23 -8.30 2.52
CA MET A 165 -21.15 -9.65 1.96
C MET A 165 -19.77 -10.27 2.22
N VAL A 166 -18.69 -9.56 1.91
CA VAL A 166 -17.31 -10.04 2.10
C VAL A 166 -16.98 -10.30 3.56
N LEU A 167 -17.44 -9.46 4.48
CA LEU A 167 -17.15 -9.57 5.90
C LEU A 167 -18.06 -10.56 6.64
N LEU A 168 -19.15 -11.04 6.02
CA LEU A 168 -20.13 -11.92 6.66
C LEU A 168 -19.49 -13.20 7.22
N SER A 169 -18.71 -13.90 6.39
CA SER A 169 -18.05 -15.16 6.72
C SER A 169 -16.94 -15.48 5.71
N ASP A 170 -16.06 -16.42 6.04
CA ASP A 170 -15.03 -16.90 5.10
C ASP A 170 -15.64 -17.57 3.85
N LYS A 171 -16.77 -18.26 4.03
CA LYS A 171 -17.50 -18.90 2.92
C LYS A 171 -18.06 -17.85 1.96
N SER A 172 -18.69 -16.83 2.52
CA SER A 172 -19.22 -15.70 1.75
C SER A 172 -18.09 -14.98 1.01
N LYS A 173 -17.00 -14.63 1.71
CA LYS A 173 -15.81 -14.00 1.13
C LYS A 173 -15.29 -14.76 -0.09
N LYS A 174 -15.08 -16.08 0.03
CA LYS A 174 -14.62 -16.95 -1.06
C LYS A 174 -15.59 -16.95 -2.24
N THR A 175 -16.89 -16.99 -1.95
CA THR A 175 -17.95 -17.00 -2.98
C THR A 175 -18.03 -15.67 -3.73
N VAL A 176 -17.92 -14.54 -3.02
CA VAL A 176 -17.87 -13.21 -3.62
C VAL A 176 -16.61 -13.06 -4.48
N LEU A 177 -15.45 -13.46 -3.95
CA LEU A 177 -14.17 -13.41 -4.68
C LEU A 177 -14.24 -14.18 -6.00
N ALA A 178 -14.89 -15.35 -6.01
CA ALA A 178 -15.01 -16.19 -7.20
C ALA A 178 -15.98 -15.63 -8.25
N ARG A 179 -16.96 -14.81 -7.86
CA ARG A 179 -18.06 -14.34 -8.75
C ARG A 179 -18.01 -12.87 -9.10
N LEU A 180 -17.31 -12.04 -8.32
CA LEU A 180 -17.18 -10.61 -8.58
C LEU A 180 -16.28 -10.39 -9.80
N ASN A 181 -16.74 -9.62 -10.77
CA ASN A 181 -15.93 -9.23 -11.92
C ASN A 181 -15.05 -8.02 -11.55
N PHE A 182 -13.86 -8.28 -11.00
CA PHE A 182 -12.88 -7.24 -10.64
C PHE A 182 -12.43 -6.39 -11.83
N GLY A 183 -12.55 -6.91 -13.06
CA GLY A 183 -12.26 -6.18 -14.30
C GLY A 183 -13.41 -5.33 -14.83
N HIS A 184 -14.53 -5.23 -14.11
CA HIS A 184 -15.70 -4.49 -14.57
C HIS A 184 -15.38 -2.98 -14.75
N GLN A 185 -15.78 -2.41 -15.89
CA GLN A 185 -15.44 -1.04 -16.30
C GLN A 185 -15.89 0.06 -15.32
N ASN A 186 -16.88 -0.25 -14.48
CA ASN A 186 -17.39 0.68 -13.49
C ASN A 186 -16.45 0.89 -12.29
N PHE A 187 -15.53 -0.04 -11.99
CA PHE A 187 -14.68 0.07 -10.80
C PHE A 187 -13.60 1.17 -10.87
N PRO A 188 -12.78 1.28 -11.94
CA PRO A 188 -11.66 2.21 -11.98
C PRO A 188 -12.03 3.67 -11.68
N PRO A 189 -13.14 4.24 -12.19
CA PRO A 189 -13.55 5.60 -11.85
C PRO A 189 -13.87 5.80 -10.37
N LEU A 190 -14.37 4.78 -9.66
CA LEU A 190 -14.79 4.89 -8.26
C LEU A 190 -13.60 5.13 -7.32
N PHE A 191 -12.44 4.54 -7.62
CA PHE A 191 -11.21 4.80 -6.88
C PHE A 191 -10.71 6.25 -7.01
N LYS A 192 -11.26 7.04 -7.95
CA LYS A 192 -10.92 8.46 -8.13
C LYS A 192 -11.97 9.41 -7.53
N ARG A 193 -13.14 8.90 -7.10
CA ARG A 193 -14.24 9.73 -6.57
C ARG A 193 -14.02 10.07 -5.10
N ARG A 194 -13.55 11.30 -4.86
CA ARG A 194 -13.26 11.82 -3.52
C ARG A 194 -14.26 12.87 -3.05
N ASN A 195 -14.51 12.94 -1.75
CA ASN A 195 -15.26 14.00 -1.09
C ASN A 195 -14.67 14.28 0.30
N ARG A 196 -13.97 15.41 0.43
CA ARG A 196 -13.31 15.83 1.69
C ARG A 196 -14.26 15.99 2.88
N LYS A 197 -15.54 16.27 2.62
CA LYS A 197 -16.55 16.47 3.68
C LYS A 197 -17.15 15.15 4.17
N ASP A 198 -16.83 14.05 3.51
CA ASP A 198 -17.39 12.73 3.77
C ASP A 198 -16.24 11.74 4.04
N PRO A 199 -15.96 11.39 5.31
CA PRO A 199 -14.86 10.46 5.64
C PRO A 199 -15.10 9.06 5.05
N GLN A 200 -16.35 8.75 4.67
CA GLN A 200 -16.73 7.54 3.97
C GLN A 200 -17.17 7.90 2.55
N ASP A 201 -16.35 8.65 1.83
CA ASP A 201 -16.59 8.90 0.41
C ASP A 201 -16.48 7.59 -0.42
N VAL A 202 -16.78 7.69 -1.72
CA VAL A 202 -16.79 6.53 -2.61
C VAL A 202 -15.41 5.85 -2.65
N ARG A 203 -14.31 6.62 -2.72
CA ARG A 203 -12.97 6.05 -2.72
C ARG A 203 -12.67 5.33 -1.41
N SER A 204 -12.96 5.93 -0.25
CA SER A 204 -12.77 5.31 1.05
C SER A 204 -13.52 3.98 1.15
N CYS A 205 -14.76 3.91 0.64
CA CYS A 205 -15.50 2.65 0.56
C CYS A 205 -14.82 1.63 -0.37
N MET A 206 -14.27 2.04 -1.51
CA MET A 206 -13.55 1.14 -2.42
C MET A 206 -12.25 0.59 -1.81
N VAL A 207 -11.50 1.43 -1.08
CA VAL A 207 -10.32 0.99 -0.31
C VAL A 207 -10.76 -0.02 0.75
N LEU A 208 -11.81 0.29 1.51
CA LEU A 208 -12.34 -0.61 2.54
C LEU A 208 -12.81 -1.95 1.96
N LEU A 209 -13.50 -1.96 0.81
CA LEU A 209 -13.86 -3.19 0.10
C LEU A 209 -12.63 -4.03 -0.24
N THR A 210 -11.56 -3.37 -0.70
CA THR A 210 -10.32 -4.07 -1.04
C THR A 210 -9.65 -4.67 0.20
N LEU A 211 -9.55 -3.89 1.29
CA LEU A 211 -8.99 -4.36 2.55
C LEU A 211 -9.84 -5.48 3.18
N ALA A 212 -11.16 -5.46 3.02
CA ALA A 212 -12.05 -6.51 3.51
C ALA A 212 -11.76 -7.90 2.88
N PHE A 213 -11.27 -7.95 1.64
CA PHE A 213 -10.82 -9.21 1.03
C PHE A 213 -9.46 -9.69 1.57
N LEU A 214 -8.61 -8.78 2.06
CA LEU A 214 -7.27 -9.10 2.56
C LEU A 214 -7.28 -9.49 4.04
N LEU A 215 -8.09 -8.80 4.85
CA LEU A 215 -8.18 -9.01 6.29
C LEU A 215 -8.83 -10.35 6.62
N ASP A 216 -8.30 -11.03 7.64
CA ASP A 216 -8.78 -12.34 8.10
C ASP A 216 -8.98 -13.35 6.96
N SER A 217 -8.03 -13.42 6.02
CA SER A 217 -8.08 -14.30 4.84
C SER A 217 -6.96 -15.33 4.85
N ASP A 218 -7.27 -16.54 4.38
CA ASP A 218 -6.27 -17.58 4.15
C ASP A 218 -5.43 -17.31 2.89
N ASN A 219 -4.30 -18.02 2.77
CA ASN A 219 -3.38 -17.83 1.64
C ASN A 219 -4.06 -18.07 0.28
N ALA A 220 -5.05 -18.97 0.18
CA ALA A 220 -5.71 -19.25 -1.09
C ALA A 220 -6.54 -18.05 -1.58
N VAL A 221 -7.29 -17.41 -0.67
CA VAL A 221 -8.03 -16.17 -0.95
C VAL A 221 -7.09 -15.05 -1.38
N ILE A 222 -5.99 -14.86 -0.65
CA ILE A 222 -4.99 -13.84 -0.97
C ILE A 222 -4.40 -14.08 -2.37
N THR A 223 -3.97 -15.30 -2.68
CA THR A 223 -3.35 -15.62 -3.96
C THR A 223 -4.29 -15.34 -5.13
N VAL A 224 -5.58 -15.67 -5.01
CA VAL A 224 -6.59 -15.36 -6.04
C VAL A 224 -6.80 -13.85 -6.19
N LEU A 225 -6.88 -13.11 -5.07
CA LEU A 225 -7.05 -11.66 -5.11
C LEU A 225 -5.84 -10.96 -5.75
N VAL A 226 -4.62 -11.40 -5.48
CA VAL A 226 -3.40 -10.81 -6.07
C VAL A 226 -3.37 -10.97 -7.59
N GLN A 227 -3.98 -12.02 -8.14
CA GLN A 227 -4.14 -12.14 -9.60
C GLN A 227 -5.03 -11.03 -10.18
N GLN A 228 -5.93 -10.44 -9.38
CA GLN A 228 -6.71 -9.24 -9.71
C GLN A 228 -5.90 -7.96 -9.50
N LYS A 229 -4.64 -7.96 -9.95
CA LYS A 229 -3.64 -6.93 -9.65
C LYS A 229 -4.09 -5.49 -9.94
N THR A 230 -4.84 -5.27 -11.03
CA THR A 230 -5.32 -3.94 -11.40
C THR A 230 -6.24 -3.34 -10.35
N PHE A 231 -7.07 -4.18 -9.72
CA PHE A 231 -7.97 -3.76 -8.64
C PHE A 231 -7.19 -3.29 -7.41
N LEU A 232 -6.16 -4.04 -7.00
CA LEU A 232 -5.25 -3.64 -5.91
C LEU A 232 -4.42 -2.38 -6.26
N GLN A 233 -3.97 -2.26 -7.52
CA GLN A 233 -3.22 -1.09 -7.99
C GLN A 233 -4.03 0.20 -7.91
N PHE A 234 -5.36 0.16 -8.09
CA PHE A 234 -6.21 1.34 -7.94
C PHE A 234 -6.27 1.89 -6.51
N VAL A 235 -6.08 1.02 -5.51
CA VAL A 235 -5.91 1.46 -4.12
C VAL A 235 -4.62 2.27 -3.99
N ILE A 236 -3.49 1.73 -4.46
CA ILE A 236 -2.16 2.37 -4.36
C ILE A 236 -2.14 3.73 -5.06
N ALA A 237 -2.72 3.83 -6.27
CA ALA A 237 -2.62 5.00 -7.14
C ALA A 237 -3.19 6.32 -6.56
N GLY A 238 -3.92 6.28 -5.46
CA GLY A 238 -4.46 7.49 -4.84
C GLY A 238 -3.95 7.75 -3.42
N LEU A 239 -3.11 6.90 -2.83
CA LEU A 239 -2.69 7.03 -1.42
C LEU A 239 -2.07 8.40 -1.07
N MET A 240 -1.44 9.04 -2.05
CA MET A 240 -0.92 10.42 -1.98
C MET A 240 -1.88 11.44 -1.34
N TYR A 241 -3.18 11.20 -1.46
CA TYR A 241 -4.25 12.11 -1.04
C TYR A 241 -5.25 11.48 -0.06
N ASP A 242 -5.01 10.26 0.39
CA ASP A 242 -5.81 9.64 1.44
C ASP A 242 -5.38 10.17 2.82
N SER A 243 -6.18 9.93 3.87
CA SER A 243 -5.77 10.29 5.24
C SER A 243 -4.60 9.41 5.70
N LYS A 244 -3.85 9.88 6.69
CA LYS A 244 -2.73 9.12 7.28
C LYS A 244 -3.18 7.71 7.66
N GLU A 245 -4.32 7.57 8.35
CA GLU A 245 -4.83 6.28 8.81
C GLU A 245 -5.06 5.32 7.63
N VAL A 246 -5.66 5.81 6.55
CA VAL A 246 -5.92 5.00 5.35
C VAL A 246 -4.61 4.57 4.69
N VAL A 247 -3.61 5.45 4.61
CA VAL A 247 -2.29 5.10 4.06
C VAL A 247 -1.59 4.05 4.91
N VAL A 248 -1.54 4.27 6.23
CA VAL A 248 -0.92 3.36 7.19
C VAL A 248 -1.58 1.99 7.16
N ASP A 249 -2.91 1.94 7.28
CA ASP A 249 -3.67 0.68 7.28
C ASP A 249 -3.52 -0.06 5.96
N THR A 250 -3.52 0.66 4.84
CA THR A 250 -3.36 0.05 3.51
C THR A 250 -1.98 -0.57 3.35
N LEU A 251 -0.91 0.18 3.63
CA LEU A 251 0.45 -0.32 3.46
C LEU A 251 0.78 -1.42 4.47
N ALA A 252 0.31 -1.30 5.72
CA ALA A 252 0.45 -2.36 6.72
C ALA A 252 -0.29 -3.64 6.31
N THR A 253 -1.51 -3.53 5.79
CA THR A 253 -2.28 -4.68 5.31
C THR A 253 -1.63 -5.33 4.10
N LEU A 254 -1.18 -4.55 3.11
CA LEU A 254 -0.44 -5.09 1.96
C LEU A 254 0.88 -5.73 2.39
N MET A 255 1.56 -5.18 3.38
CA MET A 255 2.81 -5.74 3.92
C MET A 255 2.56 -7.13 4.51
N ASP A 256 1.63 -7.23 5.46
CA ASP A 256 1.33 -8.48 6.16
C ASP A 256 0.68 -9.52 5.23
N LYS A 257 -0.36 -9.12 4.50
CA LYS A 257 -1.21 -10.03 3.75
C LYS A 257 -0.71 -10.33 2.35
N VAL A 258 0.15 -9.50 1.75
CA VAL A 258 0.61 -9.72 0.37
C VAL A 258 2.13 -9.90 0.30
N VAL A 259 2.91 -8.94 0.83
CA VAL A 259 4.38 -9.00 0.72
C VAL A 259 4.94 -10.15 1.55
N LYS A 260 4.53 -10.29 2.81
CA LYS A 260 5.02 -11.35 3.71
C LYS A 260 4.28 -12.68 3.54
N CYS A 261 3.20 -12.72 2.77
CA CYS A 261 2.47 -13.95 2.51
C CYS A 261 3.32 -14.97 1.72
N PRO A 262 3.51 -16.21 2.24
CA PRO A 262 4.26 -17.24 1.55
C PRO A 262 3.49 -17.84 0.36
N GLY A 263 2.16 -17.73 0.34
CA GLY A 263 1.31 -18.22 -0.76
C GLY A 263 1.37 -17.34 -2.01
N VAL A 264 1.89 -16.11 -1.91
CA VAL A 264 2.02 -15.19 -3.05
C VAL A 264 3.42 -15.31 -3.64
N SER A 265 3.49 -15.70 -4.90
CA SER A 265 4.77 -15.86 -5.61
C SER A 265 5.47 -14.51 -5.83
N LYS A 266 6.81 -14.51 -5.95
CA LYS A 266 7.57 -13.29 -6.32
C LYS A 266 7.11 -12.71 -7.66
N THR A 267 6.80 -13.57 -8.63
CA THR A 267 6.30 -13.17 -9.95
C THR A 267 4.99 -12.39 -9.84
N ASP A 268 4.07 -12.83 -8.98
CA ASP A 268 2.81 -12.11 -8.76
C ASP A 268 3.03 -10.78 -8.03
N LYS A 269 3.97 -10.73 -7.08
CA LYS A 269 4.39 -9.48 -6.42
C LYS A 269 4.96 -8.49 -7.43
N ILE A 270 5.82 -8.91 -8.37
CA ILE A 270 6.34 -8.05 -9.45
C ILE A 270 5.20 -7.49 -10.31
N LYS A 271 4.23 -8.33 -10.68
CA LYS A 271 3.09 -7.91 -11.50
C LYS A 271 2.22 -6.89 -10.77
N LEU A 272 2.02 -7.07 -9.46
CA LEU A 272 1.26 -6.18 -8.61
C LEU A 272 2.01 -4.86 -8.35
N PHE A 273 3.24 -4.96 -7.83
CA PHE A 273 4.14 -3.86 -7.54
C PHE A 273 5.00 -3.52 -8.77
N SER A 274 4.33 -3.22 -9.88
CA SER A 274 4.93 -2.68 -11.10
C SER A 274 5.73 -1.39 -10.84
N GLU A 275 6.52 -0.98 -11.83
CA GLU A 275 7.29 0.27 -11.80
C GLU A 275 6.41 1.49 -11.44
N VAL A 276 5.20 1.57 -11.99
CA VAL A 276 4.24 2.65 -11.71
C VAL A 276 3.86 2.67 -10.23
N THR A 277 3.52 1.53 -9.66
CA THR A 277 3.15 1.42 -8.24
C THR A 277 4.31 1.65 -7.29
N LEU A 278 5.53 1.22 -7.65
CA LEU A 278 6.72 1.51 -6.84
C LEU A 278 6.98 3.02 -6.77
N LYS A 279 6.84 3.72 -7.91
CA LYS A 279 6.92 5.18 -7.96
C LYS A 279 5.83 5.84 -7.11
N GLN A 280 4.58 5.39 -7.22
CA GLN A 280 3.46 5.94 -6.44
C GLN A 280 3.66 5.75 -4.93
N ILE A 281 4.21 4.62 -4.48
CA ILE A 281 4.53 4.40 -3.06
C ILE A 281 5.70 5.29 -2.65
N CYS A 282 6.74 5.42 -3.48
CA CYS A 282 7.89 6.30 -3.19
C CYS A 282 7.50 7.78 -3.12
N GLU A 283 6.54 8.22 -3.95
CA GLU A 283 6.01 9.58 -3.88
C GLU A 283 5.35 9.91 -2.54
N LEU A 284 4.98 8.92 -1.72
CA LEU A 284 4.48 9.13 -0.35
C LEU A 284 5.53 9.73 0.60
N PHE A 285 6.83 9.73 0.26
CA PHE A 285 7.83 10.52 1.00
C PHE A 285 7.50 12.02 1.01
N ASN A 286 6.81 12.48 -0.04
CA ASN A 286 6.32 13.85 -0.18
C ASN A 286 4.78 13.87 -0.16
N TRP A 287 4.18 13.05 0.72
CA TRP A 287 2.72 12.90 0.83
C TRP A 287 2.01 14.24 1.07
N LYS A 288 0.87 14.42 0.38
CA LYS A 288 0.13 15.69 0.36
C LYS A 288 -1.12 15.69 1.25
N GLY A 289 -1.59 14.50 1.61
CA GLY A 289 -2.79 14.32 2.41
C GLY A 289 -4.10 14.78 1.76
N PRO A 290 -5.21 14.64 2.50
CA PRO A 290 -6.56 14.93 1.99
C PRO A 290 -6.74 16.38 1.53
N THR A 291 -6.07 17.32 2.21
CA THR A 291 -6.10 18.76 1.95
C THR A 291 -5.27 19.18 0.74
N GLY A 292 -4.39 18.31 0.22
CA GLY A 292 -3.65 18.54 -1.02
C GLY A 292 -4.40 18.17 -2.31
N TRP A 293 -5.54 17.50 -2.22
CA TRP A 293 -6.29 17.02 -3.40
C TRP A 293 -7.18 18.09 -4.06
N THR A 294 -6.92 18.50 -5.30
CA THR A 294 -7.83 19.39 -6.03
C THR A 294 -8.66 18.61 -7.06
N ALA A 295 -9.99 18.74 -7.00
CA ALA A 295 -10.86 18.27 -8.07
C ALA A 295 -10.51 19.04 -9.36
N GLY A 296 -10.37 18.33 -10.49
CA GLY A 296 -9.82 18.84 -11.75
C GLY A 296 -10.17 20.29 -12.11
N LYS A 297 -9.14 21.03 -12.59
CA LYS A 297 -9.13 22.37 -13.19
C LYS A 297 -10.42 23.20 -13.01
N LYS A 298 -10.35 24.20 -12.11
CA LYS A 298 -11.32 25.29 -11.80
C LYS A 298 -12.05 25.19 -10.45
N SER A 299 -11.38 24.81 -9.36
CA SER A 299 -11.74 25.40 -8.06
C SER A 299 -10.83 26.59 -7.80
N LYS A 300 -11.33 27.77 -8.16
CA LYS A 300 -10.71 29.08 -7.95
C LYS A 300 -11.11 29.68 -6.59
N SER A 301 -11.52 28.86 -5.63
CA SER A 301 -11.56 29.27 -4.23
C SER A 301 -10.24 28.84 -3.61
N GLN A 302 -9.44 29.83 -3.19
CA GLN A 302 -8.40 29.67 -2.19
C GLN A 302 -9.05 29.17 -0.88
N GLU A 303 -9.59 27.96 -0.85
CA GLU A 303 -9.53 27.21 0.40
C GLU A 303 -8.04 26.93 0.54
N GLU A 304 -7.38 27.72 1.41
CA GLU A 304 -5.99 27.57 1.77
C GLU A 304 -5.68 26.06 1.80
N LEU A 305 -4.77 25.63 0.94
CA LEU A 305 -4.28 24.26 0.97
C LEU A 305 -3.54 24.15 2.30
N ILE A 306 -4.28 23.79 3.35
CA ILE A 306 -3.70 23.54 4.67
C ILE A 306 -2.71 22.41 4.42
N GLU A 307 -1.43 22.72 4.54
CA GLU A 307 -0.40 21.71 4.41
C GLU A 307 -0.68 20.61 5.43
N ALA A 308 -0.52 19.36 4.99
CA ALA A 308 -0.67 18.25 5.91
C ALA A 308 0.30 18.43 7.09
N ASP A 309 -0.15 18.02 8.27
CA ASP A 309 0.66 18.09 9.48
C ASP A 309 2.02 17.41 9.28
N GLU A 310 3.09 18.03 9.77
CA GLU A 310 4.45 17.54 9.55
C GLU A 310 4.70 16.21 10.26
N GLU A 311 4.07 15.98 11.42
CA GLU A 311 4.15 14.68 12.10
C GLU A 311 3.48 13.59 11.25
N ASP A 312 2.29 13.89 10.71
CA ASP A 312 1.60 12.98 9.79
C ASP A 312 2.43 12.67 8.53
N LYS A 313 3.09 13.67 7.93
CA LYS A 313 3.99 13.48 6.78
C LYS A 313 5.14 12.55 7.14
N GLN A 314 5.78 12.73 8.29
CA GLN A 314 6.88 11.88 8.75
C GLN A 314 6.42 10.43 8.98
N VAL A 315 5.24 10.24 9.58
CA VAL A 315 4.66 8.89 9.78
C VAL A 315 4.42 8.21 8.43
N VAL A 316 3.81 8.91 7.47
CA VAL A 316 3.53 8.36 6.14
C VAL A 316 4.83 8.03 5.39
N ALA A 317 5.82 8.93 5.43
CA ALA A 317 7.13 8.70 4.81
C ALA A 317 7.84 7.47 5.41
N SER A 318 7.83 7.34 6.73
CA SER A 318 8.42 6.20 7.46
C SER A 318 7.73 4.87 7.09
N VAL A 319 6.40 4.83 7.05
CA VAL A 319 5.66 3.62 6.67
C VAL A 319 5.92 3.24 5.20
N ALA A 320 5.95 4.23 4.29
CA ALA A 320 6.30 3.99 2.89
C ALA A 320 7.74 3.47 2.73
N PHE A 321 8.68 4.02 3.50
CA PHE A 321 10.10 3.62 3.47
C PHE A 321 10.27 2.18 3.95
N ASN A 322 9.67 1.84 5.08
CA ASN A 322 9.66 0.48 5.60
C ASN A 322 9.01 -0.50 4.62
N PHE A 323 7.91 -0.07 3.97
CA PHE A 323 7.25 -0.88 2.96
C PHE A 323 8.15 -1.18 1.76
N LEU A 324 8.76 -0.14 1.18
CA LEU A 324 9.65 -0.28 0.03
C LEU A 324 10.93 -1.04 0.37
N THR A 325 11.44 -0.88 1.59
CA THR A 325 12.64 -1.60 2.05
C THR A 325 12.37 -3.10 2.13
N GLU A 326 11.31 -3.54 2.82
CA GLU A 326 10.99 -4.98 2.86
C GLU A 326 10.67 -5.50 1.45
N LEU A 327 9.91 -4.75 0.65
CA LEU A 327 9.53 -5.19 -0.69
C LEU A 327 10.75 -5.30 -1.63
N CYS A 328 11.63 -4.30 -1.66
CA CYS A 328 12.73 -4.22 -2.62
C CYS A 328 14.02 -4.88 -2.16
N CYS A 329 14.22 -5.09 -0.85
CA CYS A 329 15.48 -5.61 -0.31
C CYS A 329 15.40 -7.06 0.19
N SER A 330 14.20 -7.57 0.49
CA SER A 330 14.03 -8.92 1.04
C SER A 330 14.11 -10.01 -0.04
N HIS A 331 15.12 -10.89 0.06
CA HIS A 331 15.19 -12.09 -0.80
C HIS A 331 14.13 -13.15 -0.46
N LYS A 332 13.53 -13.11 0.74
CA LYS A 332 12.56 -14.09 1.20
C LYS A 332 11.13 -13.71 0.80
N HIS A 333 10.75 -12.46 1.11
CA HIS A 333 9.37 -12.01 0.98
C HIS A 333 9.18 -11.01 -0.16
N GLY A 334 10.21 -10.24 -0.48
CA GLY A 334 10.17 -9.16 -1.46
C GLY A 334 10.28 -9.62 -2.92
N ILE A 335 10.51 -8.63 -3.79
CA ILE A 335 10.73 -8.78 -5.23
C ILE A 335 12.22 -8.87 -5.61
N ASN A 336 13.12 -8.92 -4.62
CA ASN A 336 14.56 -9.09 -4.83
C ASN A 336 14.91 -10.56 -5.14
N PHE A 337 15.50 -10.80 -6.30
CA PHE A 337 16.06 -12.09 -6.70
C PHE A 337 17.54 -12.15 -6.36
N TYR A 338 17.92 -13.21 -5.65
CA TYR A 338 19.33 -13.47 -5.36
C TYR A 338 20.09 -13.78 -6.66
N ASP A 339 21.10 -12.98 -6.97
CA ASP A 339 22.05 -13.25 -8.03
C ASP A 339 23.17 -14.17 -7.53
N LYS A 340 23.25 -15.38 -8.09
CA LYS A 340 24.29 -16.36 -7.76
C LYS A 340 25.70 -15.93 -8.19
N THR A 341 25.80 -15.03 -9.16
CA THR A 341 27.08 -14.49 -9.63
C THR A 341 27.52 -13.26 -8.85
N VAL A 342 26.68 -12.76 -7.94
CA VAL A 342 26.97 -11.64 -7.04
C VAL A 342 27.50 -10.41 -7.81
N GLY A 343 26.86 -10.09 -8.95
CA GLY A 343 27.18 -8.95 -9.80
C GLY A 343 28.35 -9.15 -10.77
N THR A 344 28.94 -10.35 -10.83
CA THR A 344 29.99 -10.67 -11.82
C THR A 344 29.42 -11.21 -13.14
N GLY A 345 28.14 -11.58 -13.17
CA GLY A 345 27.47 -12.08 -14.35
C GLY A 345 27.10 -10.99 -15.37
N ASN A 346 26.81 -11.42 -16.59
CA ASN A 346 26.42 -10.52 -17.70
C ASN A 346 24.91 -10.22 -17.76
N ARG A 347 24.12 -10.76 -16.82
CA ARG A 347 22.65 -10.64 -16.82
C ARG A 347 22.17 -9.95 -15.56
N THR A 348 21.27 -8.99 -15.71
CA THR A 348 20.55 -8.38 -14.58
C THR A 348 19.38 -9.27 -14.19
N HIS A 349 19.42 -9.82 -12.97
CA HIS A 349 18.34 -10.66 -12.45
C HIS A 349 17.16 -9.83 -11.92
N ASN A 350 17.45 -8.62 -11.46
CA ASN A 350 16.49 -7.71 -10.85
C ASN A 350 16.04 -6.59 -11.80
N GLN A 351 15.47 -6.93 -12.96
CA GLN A 351 15.12 -5.97 -14.02
C GLN A 351 14.16 -4.86 -13.54
N LEU A 352 13.11 -5.22 -12.78
CA LEU A 352 12.17 -4.24 -12.24
C LEU A 352 12.87 -3.26 -11.28
N LEU A 353 13.75 -3.76 -10.40
CA LEU A 353 14.50 -2.90 -9.48
C LEU A 353 15.50 -2.02 -10.23
N ALA A 354 16.14 -2.53 -11.29
CA ALA A 354 17.03 -1.73 -12.13
C ALA A 354 16.29 -0.53 -12.75
N HIS A 355 15.11 -0.76 -13.37
CA HIS A 355 14.29 0.33 -13.92
C HIS A 355 13.78 1.29 -12.85
N PHE A 356 13.45 0.79 -11.66
CA PHE A 356 13.05 1.65 -10.55
C PHE A 356 14.21 2.51 -10.05
N LEU A 357 15.41 1.95 -9.95
CA LEU A 357 16.64 2.68 -9.61
C LEU A 357 16.95 3.78 -10.63
N ASP A 358 16.83 3.51 -11.94
CA ASP A 358 17.01 4.53 -13.00
C ASP A 358 16.11 5.76 -12.81
N TRP A 359 14.94 5.58 -12.20
CA TRP A 359 14.06 6.68 -11.82
C TRP A 359 14.47 7.33 -10.50
N LEU A 360 14.80 6.53 -9.47
CA LEU A 360 15.17 7.03 -8.13
C LEU A 360 16.45 7.88 -8.17
N VAL A 361 17.47 7.47 -8.92
CA VAL A 361 18.77 8.16 -8.95
C VAL A 361 18.68 9.60 -9.48
N LYS A 362 17.60 9.96 -10.16
CA LYS A 362 17.32 11.33 -10.61
C LYS A 362 16.96 12.28 -9.47
N LYS A 363 16.62 11.73 -8.29
CA LYS A 363 16.20 12.44 -7.08
C LYS A 363 17.03 12.03 -5.86
N ILE A 364 18.27 11.61 -6.10
CA ILE A 364 19.15 11.07 -5.06
C ILE A 364 19.58 12.10 -4.01
N ASP A 365 19.30 13.38 -4.27
CA ASP A 365 19.49 14.49 -3.35
C ASP A 365 18.42 14.60 -2.26
N GLU A 366 17.33 13.83 -2.35
CA GLU A 366 16.33 13.64 -1.30
C GLU A 366 16.77 12.52 -0.34
N GLU A 367 16.73 12.78 0.98
CA GLU A 367 17.29 11.89 2.02
C GLU A 367 16.70 10.48 1.99
N HIS A 368 15.37 10.35 2.06
CA HIS A 368 14.65 9.07 1.99
C HIS A 368 14.96 8.27 0.71
N ILE A 369 15.13 8.96 -0.42
CA ILE A 369 15.47 8.32 -1.70
C ILE A 369 16.90 7.81 -1.65
N SER A 370 17.84 8.62 -1.17
CA SER A 370 19.24 8.23 -1.01
C SER A 370 19.39 6.98 -0.12
N ASP A 371 18.62 6.88 0.96
CA ASP A 371 18.60 5.73 1.87
C ASP A 371 17.99 4.49 1.25
N LEU A 372 16.91 4.65 0.49
CA LEU A 372 16.26 3.54 -0.20
C LEU A 372 17.17 2.98 -1.30
N VAL A 373 17.78 3.86 -2.12
CA VAL A 373 18.75 3.45 -3.15
C VAL A 373 19.91 2.70 -2.50
N THR A 374 20.46 3.21 -1.40
CA THR A 374 21.54 2.55 -0.66
C THR A 374 21.12 1.15 -0.19
N SER A 375 19.94 1.03 0.42
CA SER A 375 19.41 -0.25 0.92
C SER A 375 19.20 -1.28 -0.19
N VAL A 376 18.68 -0.85 -1.34
CA VAL A 376 18.50 -1.72 -2.51
C VAL A 376 19.85 -2.17 -3.05
N LEU A 377 20.81 -1.27 -3.24
CA LEU A 377 22.14 -1.62 -3.76
C LEU A 377 22.93 -2.53 -2.81
N CYS A 378 22.83 -2.34 -1.50
CA CYS A 378 23.46 -3.22 -0.51
C CYS A 378 22.90 -4.65 -0.53
N THR A 379 21.67 -4.84 -0.98
CA THR A 379 21.02 -6.16 -1.11
C THR A 379 20.99 -6.71 -2.54
N CYS A 380 21.35 -5.87 -3.53
CA CYS A 380 21.40 -6.21 -4.95
C CYS A 380 22.75 -5.76 -5.54
N PRO A 381 23.87 -6.46 -5.23
CA PRO A 381 25.20 -6.07 -5.70
C PRO A 381 25.30 -6.07 -7.24
N ASP A 382 24.46 -6.86 -7.93
CA ASP A 382 24.36 -6.88 -9.39
C ASP A 382 23.91 -5.55 -10.02
N LEU A 383 23.26 -4.70 -9.23
CA LEU A 383 22.74 -3.40 -9.66
C LEU A 383 23.73 -2.24 -9.40
N ILE A 384 24.77 -2.43 -8.60
CA ILE A 384 25.72 -1.36 -8.26
C ILE A 384 26.38 -0.81 -9.53
N LYS A 385 26.92 -1.69 -10.37
CA LYS A 385 27.66 -1.30 -11.57
C LYS A 385 26.78 -0.53 -12.57
N SER A 386 25.59 -1.03 -12.88
CA SER A 386 24.67 -0.36 -13.81
C SER A 386 24.21 0.98 -13.27
N THR A 387 23.85 1.05 -11.99
CA THR A 387 23.38 2.27 -11.34
C THR A 387 24.45 3.36 -11.30
N LEU A 388 25.67 3.03 -10.87
CA LEU A 388 26.78 3.99 -10.84
C LEU A 388 27.21 4.44 -12.25
N ASN A 389 27.13 3.56 -13.25
CA ASN A 389 27.35 3.95 -14.65
C ASN A 389 26.26 4.89 -15.18
N CYS A 390 25.00 4.70 -14.77
CA CYS A 390 23.89 5.59 -15.09
C CYS A 390 24.10 7.00 -14.50
N LEU A 391 24.66 7.06 -13.28
CA LEU A 391 25.05 8.30 -12.60
C LEU A 391 26.38 8.90 -13.08
N SER A 392 27.14 8.19 -13.91
CA SER A 392 28.50 8.60 -14.32
C SER A 392 28.61 10.06 -14.78
N PRO A 393 27.69 10.61 -15.60
CA PRO A 393 27.75 12.00 -16.02
C PRO A 393 27.65 13.00 -14.85
N SER A 394 26.86 12.67 -13.83
CA SER A 394 26.61 13.51 -12.66
C SER A 394 27.80 13.58 -11.69
N PHE A 395 28.74 12.63 -11.78
CA PHE A 395 29.97 12.65 -10.96
C PHE A 395 31.03 13.64 -11.47
N SER A 396 30.88 14.18 -12.69
CA SER A 396 31.83 15.15 -13.26
C SER A 396 32.12 16.29 -12.27
N PRO A 397 33.38 16.63 -12.00
CA PRO A 397 33.75 17.52 -10.90
C PRO A 397 33.21 18.93 -11.12
N ARG A 398 32.26 19.33 -10.28
CA ARG A 398 31.69 20.69 -10.28
C ARG A 398 31.07 21.00 -8.93
N TRP A 399 31.58 22.02 -8.24
CA TRP A 399 30.99 22.42 -6.97
C TRP A 399 29.53 22.88 -7.15
N SER A 400 28.63 22.18 -6.46
CA SER A 400 27.22 22.52 -6.27
C SER A 400 26.66 21.69 -5.11
N ASP A 401 25.58 22.14 -4.49
CA ASP A 401 24.96 21.39 -3.38
C ASP A 401 24.53 19.98 -3.83
N LYS A 402 23.96 19.87 -5.04
CA LYS A 402 23.56 18.57 -5.62
C LYS A 402 24.76 17.65 -5.83
N TRP A 403 25.86 18.17 -6.38
CA TRP A 403 27.07 17.38 -6.59
C TRP A 403 27.72 16.97 -5.26
N SER A 404 27.76 17.87 -4.27
CA SER A 404 28.28 17.55 -2.93
C SER A 404 27.46 16.44 -2.29
N LYS A 405 26.13 16.56 -2.29
CA LYS A 405 25.22 15.52 -1.77
C LYS A 405 25.40 14.19 -2.48
N LEU A 406 25.60 14.20 -3.80
CA LEU A 406 25.88 13.00 -4.58
C LEU A 406 27.21 12.33 -4.15
N MET A 407 28.27 13.10 -3.90
CA MET A 407 29.54 12.56 -3.39
C MET A 407 29.41 12.04 -1.96
N ASP A 408 28.67 12.74 -1.10
CA ASP A 408 28.36 12.28 0.26
C ASP A 408 27.59 10.95 0.23
N TRP A 409 26.59 10.84 -0.65
CA TRP A 409 25.87 9.60 -0.87
C TRP A 409 26.78 8.48 -1.39
N LEU A 410 27.70 8.76 -2.33
CA LEU A 410 28.63 7.75 -2.84
C LEU A 410 29.56 7.23 -1.75
N ALA A 411 30.09 8.10 -0.90
CA ALA A 411 30.87 7.71 0.27
C ALA A 411 30.04 6.86 1.25
N LYS A 412 28.79 7.28 1.53
CA LYS A 412 27.85 6.55 2.39
C LYS A 412 27.51 5.16 1.84
N LEU A 413 27.30 5.05 0.53
CA LEU A 413 27.05 3.77 -0.14
C LEU A 413 28.21 2.81 0.12
N TYR A 414 29.45 3.21 -0.16
CA TYR A 414 30.61 2.36 0.11
C TYR A 414 30.81 2.09 1.59
N GLY A 415 30.45 3.00 2.50
CA GLY A 415 30.41 2.69 3.92
C GLY A 415 29.39 1.60 4.30
N SER A 416 28.24 1.59 3.61
CA SER A 416 27.07 0.76 3.94
C SER A 416 27.05 -0.62 3.27
N ILE A 417 27.79 -0.80 2.17
CA ILE A 417 27.92 -2.10 1.51
C ILE A 417 28.46 -3.14 2.52
N PRO A 418 27.90 -4.36 2.63
CA PRO A 418 28.38 -5.34 3.58
C PRO A 418 29.87 -5.68 3.39
N ASP A 419 30.63 -5.77 4.48
CA ASP A 419 32.03 -6.23 4.45
C ASP A 419 32.13 -7.73 4.12
N LYS A 420 31.06 -8.48 4.42
CA LYS A 420 30.97 -9.91 4.16
C LYS A 420 30.52 -10.18 2.73
N LEU A 421 31.34 -10.95 1.99
CA LEU A 421 30.98 -11.37 0.64
C LEU A 421 29.76 -12.30 0.64
N LEU A 422 28.78 -11.99 -0.21
CA LEU A 422 27.52 -12.73 -0.35
C LEU A 422 27.67 -14.01 -1.21
N THR A 423 28.71 -14.81 -0.97
CA THR A 423 28.95 -16.08 -1.68
C THR A 423 28.08 -17.21 -1.14
N GLN A 424 27.63 -18.12 -2.01
CA GLN A 424 26.95 -19.34 -1.56
C GLN A 424 27.92 -20.32 -0.85
N PRO A 425 27.52 -20.93 0.29
CA PRO A 425 28.36 -21.88 1.02
C PRO A 425 28.76 -23.12 0.22
N ASP A 426 27.88 -23.60 -0.66
CA ASP A 426 28.04 -24.87 -1.37
C ASP A 426 28.77 -24.75 -2.73
N MET A 427 29.18 -23.54 -3.11
CA MET A 427 29.85 -23.27 -4.38
C MET A 427 31.36 -23.15 -4.18
N LEU A 428 32.12 -23.92 -4.96
CA LEU A 428 33.58 -23.78 -5.04
C LEU A 428 33.93 -22.62 -5.98
N TYR A 429 34.64 -21.63 -5.45
CA TYR A 429 35.14 -20.49 -6.23
C TYR A 429 36.67 -20.60 -6.34
N ASP A 430 37.21 -20.31 -7.52
CA ASP A 430 38.65 -20.12 -7.68
C ASP A 430 39.08 -18.73 -7.20
N ALA A 431 40.39 -18.49 -7.15
CA ALA A 431 40.93 -17.22 -6.65
C ALA A 431 40.46 -16.01 -7.47
N ASN A 432 40.33 -16.16 -8.79
CA ASN A 432 39.91 -15.09 -9.70
C ASN A 432 38.43 -14.73 -9.49
N ALA A 433 37.56 -15.72 -9.29
CA ALA A 433 36.15 -15.53 -9.02
C ALA A 433 35.94 -14.85 -7.67
N ILE A 434 36.67 -15.25 -6.62
CA ILE A 434 36.61 -14.60 -5.31
C ILE A 434 37.02 -13.13 -5.42
N VAL A 435 38.14 -12.83 -6.10
CA VAL A 435 38.61 -11.44 -6.27
C VAL A 435 37.62 -10.64 -7.11
N SER A 436 37.08 -11.22 -8.19
CA SER A 436 36.08 -10.56 -9.03
C SER A 436 34.82 -10.20 -8.24
N ILE A 437 34.30 -11.12 -7.42
CA ILE A 437 33.18 -10.84 -6.51
C ILE A 437 33.57 -9.72 -5.55
N ALA A 438 34.74 -9.80 -4.93
CA ALA A 438 35.20 -8.80 -3.96
C ALA A 438 35.24 -7.39 -4.57
N THR A 439 35.68 -7.25 -5.83
CA THR A 439 35.71 -5.94 -6.52
C THR A 439 34.33 -5.29 -6.65
N VAL A 440 33.24 -6.06 -6.74
CA VAL A 440 31.87 -5.52 -6.80
C VAL A 440 31.50 -4.74 -5.54
N PHE A 441 32.03 -5.17 -4.38
CA PHE A 441 31.69 -4.60 -3.08
C PHE A 441 32.61 -3.44 -2.66
N CYS A 442 33.87 -3.45 -3.09
CA CYS A 442 34.85 -2.45 -2.65
C CYS A 442 35.29 -1.45 -3.72
N LEU A 443 35.01 -1.65 -5.02
CA LEU A 443 35.50 -0.75 -6.06
C LEU A 443 34.37 -0.08 -6.87
N PRO A 444 34.55 1.20 -7.26
CA PRO A 444 33.71 1.83 -8.26
C PRO A 444 33.93 1.24 -9.66
N PRO A 445 32.88 1.25 -10.53
CA PRO A 445 33.05 0.88 -11.92
C PRO A 445 34.14 1.72 -12.60
N PRO A 446 34.85 1.19 -13.61
CA PRO A 446 35.99 1.87 -14.21
C PRO A 446 35.71 3.31 -14.67
N LYS A 447 34.52 3.56 -15.23
CA LYS A 447 34.10 4.92 -15.66
C LYS A 447 34.07 5.90 -14.49
N VAL A 448 33.52 5.49 -13.35
CA VAL A 448 33.43 6.32 -12.14
C VAL A 448 34.80 6.46 -11.50
N ALA A 449 35.60 5.39 -11.46
CA ALA A 449 36.97 5.43 -10.94
C ALA A 449 37.84 6.47 -11.67
N VAL A 450 37.78 6.51 -13.01
CA VAL A 450 38.52 7.49 -13.82
C VAL A 450 38.09 8.93 -13.51
N ILE A 451 36.79 9.18 -13.34
CA ILE A 451 36.27 10.50 -12.99
C ILE A 451 36.80 10.93 -11.61
N LEU A 452 36.74 10.05 -10.62
CA LEU A 452 37.26 10.32 -9.27
C LEU A 452 38.76 10.64 -9.31
N GLN A 453 39.55 9.83 -10.04
CA GLN A 453 40.98 10.03 -10.21
C GLN A 453 41.31 11.42 -10.78
N GLN A 454 40.63 11.82 -11.85
CA GLN A 454 40.82 13.13 -12.46
C GLN A 454 40.42 14.27 -11.50
N SER A 455 39.41 14.04 -10.66
CA SER A 455 38.86 15.03 -9.74
C SER A 455 39.76 15.33 -8.53
N VAL A 456 40.73 14.45 -8.21
CA VAL A 456 41.71 14.67 -7.13
C VAL A 456 42.58 15.90 -7.39
N LYS A 457 42.86 16.20 -8.66
CA LYS A 457 43.69 17.35 -9.08
C LYS A 457 42.87 18.59 -9.45
N HIS A 458 41.57 18.59 -9.15
CA HIS A 458 40.68 19.70 -9.49
C HIS A 458 41.10 20.98 -8.75
N GLU A 459 40.93 22.15 -9.39
CA GLU A 459 41.37 23.46 -8.85
C GLU A 459 40.64 23.86 -7.55
N ASP A 460 39.35 23.56 -7.46
CA ASP A 460 38.53 23.83 -6.26
C ASP A 460 38.85 22.84 -5.13
N ILE A 461 39.30 23.37 -3.99
CA ILE A 461 39.65 22.60 -2.78
C ILE A 461 38.46 21.81 -2.20
N ARG A 462 37.24 22.32 -2.35
CA ARG A 462 36.03 21.67 -1.83
C ARG A 462 35.68 20.44 -2.64
N VAL A 463 35.89 20.49 -3.95
CA VAL A 463 35.78 19.33 -4.85
C VAL A 463 36.80 18.28 -4.45
N ARG A 464 38.08 18.66 -4.29
CA ARG A 464 39.13 17.74 -3.84
C ARG A 464 38.78 17.07 -2.52
N HIS A 465 38.33 17.85 -1.53
CA HIS A 465 37.95 17.35 -0.22
C HIS A 465 36.86 16.27 -0.29
N LYS A 466 35.77 16.52 -1.04
CA LYS A 466 34.68 15.54 -1.21
C LYS A 466 35.15 14.27 -1.92
N VAL A 467 36.00 14.41 -2.94
CA VAL A 467 36.57 13.25 -3.65
C VAL A 467 37.47 12.43 -2.74
N PHE A 468 38.30 13.07 -1.91
CA PHE A 468 39.12 12.35 -0.91
C PHE A 468 38.27 11.61 0.12
N GLN A 469 37.13 12.15 0.53
CA GLN A 469 36.19 11.43 1.41
C GLN A 469 35.65 10.15 0.76
N VAL A 470 35.28 10.21 -0.52
CA VAL A 470 34.85 9.03 -1.28
C VAL A 470 35.98 8.01 -1.40
N ILE A 471 37.19 8.44 -1.78
CA ILE A 471 38.36 7.55 -1.91
C ILE A 471 38.68 6.89 -0.57
N MET A 472 38.61 7.63 0.53
CA MET A 472 38.81 7.09 1.88
C MET A 472 37.77 6.02 2.21
N ALA A 473 36.48 6.26 1.90
CA ALA A 473 35.42 5.26 2.12
C ALA A 473 35.66 3.97 1.30
N VAL A 474 36.04 4.11 0.03
CA VAL A 474 36.41 3.00 -0.86
C VAL A 474 37.63 2.23 -0.32
N ALA A 475 38.67 2.93 0.12
CA ALA A 475 39.88 2.31 0.67
C ALA A 475 39.61 1.57 1.99
N MET A 476 38.82 2.16 2.89
CA MET A 476 38.37 1.50 4.11
C MET A 476 37.58 0.23 3.80
N LYS A 477 36.65 0.29 2.83
CA LYS A 477 35.90 -0.90 2.41
C LYS A 477 36.80 -1.99 1.86
N ALA A 478 37.75 -1.65 0.99
CA ALA A 478 38.72 -2.60 0.45
C ALA A 478 39.56 -3.26 1.56
N SER A 479 39.97 -2.50 2.58
CA SER A 479 40.69 -3.01 3.75
C SER A 479 39.84 -3.99 4.57
N ASN A 480 38.58 -3.66 4.82
CA ASN A 480 37.65 -4.53 5.55
C ASN A 480 37.42 -5.85 4.81
N ILE A 481 37.18 -5.81 3.49
CA ILE A 481 37.00 -7.01 2.68
C ILE A 481 38.26 -7.87 2.66
N LYS A 482 39.45 -7.27 2.57
CA LYS A 482 40.72 -8.02 2.68
C LYS A 482 40.85 -8.73 4.02
N THR A 483 40.42 -8.08 5.10
CA THR A 483 40.44 -8.66 6.45
C THR A 483 39.48 -9.85 6.55
N GLU A 484 38.24 -9.70 6.06
CA GLU A 484 37.25 -10.78 5.98
C GLU A 484 37.76 -11.97 5.14
N LEU A 485 38.30 -11.71 3.95
CA LEU A 485 38.88 -12.74 3.08
C LEU A 485 40.00 -13.51 3.79
N SER A 486 40.86 -12.79 4.51
CA SER A 486 41.96 -13.39 5.28
C SER A 486 41.44 -14.30 6.39
N GLN A 487 40.42 -13.86 7.14
CA GLN A 487 39.82 -14.63 8.23
C GLN A 487 39.10 -15.87 7.71
N ARG A 488 38.32 -15.73 6.65
CA ARG A 488 37.55 -16.82 6.05
C ARG A 488 38.46 -17.91 5.48
N LEU A 489 39.50 -17.54 4.73
CA LEU A 489 40.41 -18.50 4.11
C LEU A 489 41.35 -19.17 5.11
N CYS A 490 41.57 -18.58 6.30
CA CYS A 490 42.24 -19.27 7.41
C CYS A 490 41.44 -20.48 7.94
N ALA A 491 40.11 -20.44 7.85
CA ALA A 491 39.26 -21.53 8.30
C ALA A 491 39.28 -22.75 7.35
N ASP A 492 39.51 -22.54 6.05
CA ASP A 492 39.42 -23.56 4.98
C ASP A 492 40.72 -24.40 4.76
N LYS A 493 41.71 -24.31 5.65
CA LYS A 493 42.96 -25.12 5.69
C LYS A 493 43.84 -25.14 4.42
N THR A 494 43.53 -24.39 3.36
CA THR A 494 44.30 -24.37 2.10
C THR A 494 45.12 -23.08 1.94
N ASN A 495 46.34 -23.08 2.50
CA ASN A 495 47.25 -21.91 2.46
C ASN A 495 47.55 -21.38 1.04
N LYS A 496 47.63 -22.25 0.02
CA LYS A 496 47.91 -21.84 -1.37
C LYS A 496 46.79 -20.99 -2.00
N LEU A 497 45.52 -21.33 -1.75
CA LEU A 497 44.39 -20.56 -2.26
C LEU A 497 44.33 -19.19 -1.57
N ARG A 498 44.60 -19.16 -0.26
CA ARG A 498 44.68 -17.94 0.53
C ARG A 498 45.72 -16.97 0.00
N GLU A 499 46.96 -17.42 -0.20
CA GLU A 499 48.04 -16.60 -0.75
C GLU A 499 47.66 -16.07 -2.14
N SER A 500 47.19 -16.95 -3.03
CA SER A 500 46.76 -16.56 -4.37
C SER A 500 45.66 -15.49 -4.37
N VAL A 501 44.62 -15.63 -3.54
CA VAL A 501 43.54 -14.63 -3.42
C VAL A 501 44.05 -13.31 -2.89
N LEU A 502 44.89 -13.31 -1.85
CA LEU A 502 45.40 -12.07 -1.25
C LEU A 502 46.35 -11.33 -2.18
N ASP A 503 47.20 -12.04 -2.92
CA ASP A 503 48.10 -11.47 -3.92
C ASP A 503 47.31 -10.86 -5.08
N LEU A 504 46.35 -11.61 -5.64
CA LEU A 504 45.46 -11.12 -6.69
C LEU A 504 44.62 -9.93 -6.22
N PHE A 505 44.13 -9.95 -4.98
CA PHE A 505 43.35 -8.83 -4.41
C PHE A 505 44.23 -7.59 -4.26
N THR A 506 45.44 -7.71 -3.71
CA THR A 506 46.36 -6.58 -3.59
C THR A 506 46.77 -6.04 -4.96
N ALA A 507 47.02 -6.90 -5.96
CA ALA A 507 47.34 -6.48 -7.32
C ALA A 507 46.18 -5.76 -8.03
N ASN A 508 44.93 -6.20 -7.83
CA ASN A 508 43.77 -5.67 -8.56
C ASN A 508 43.01 -4.55 -7.84
N VAL A 509 43.04 -4.53 -6.50
CA VAL A 509 42.25 -3.59 -5.70
C VAL A 509 43.12 -2.49 -5.11
N PHE A 510 44.27 -2.84 -4.53
CA PHE A 510 45.14 -1.85 -3.89
C PHE A 510 45.93 -1.02 -4.91
N MET A 511 46.30 -1.59 -6.06
CA MET A 511 46.87 -0.79 -7.15
C MET A 511 45.86 0.22 -7.68
N VAL A 512 44.58 -0.15 -7.87
CA VAL A 512 43.52 0.76 -8.34
C VAL A 512 43.21 1.83 -7.29
N SER A 513 43.19 1.51 -5.99
CA SER A 513 43.04 2.52 -4.93
C SER A 513 44.29 3.38 -4.73
N ALA A 514 45.49 2.86 -5.00
CA ALA A 514 46.73 3.63 -5.01
C ALA A 514 46.85 4.54 -6.24
N PHE A 515 46.23 4.18 -7.37
CA PHE A 515 46.07 5.05 -8.55
C PHE A 515 45.05 6.17 -8.35
N LEU A 516 44.14 6.05 -7.36
CA LEU A 516 43.21 7.10 -6.96
C LEU A 516 43.86 8.16 -6.06
N ILE A 517 45.07 7.94 -5.55
CA ILE A 517 45.91 8.90 -4.81
C ILE A 517 47.02 9.37 -5.75
#